data_AF-A0A920K637-F1
#
_entry.id   AF-A0A920K637-F1
#
_cell.length_a   1.000
_cell.length_b   1.000
_cell.length_c   1.000
_cell.angle_alpha   90.00
_cell.angle_beta   90.00
_cell.angle_gamma   90.00
#
_symmetry.space_group_name_H-M   'P 1'
#
loop_
_entity.id
_entity.type
_entity.pdbx_description
1 polymer ?
#
loop_
_entity_poly.entity_id
_entity_poly.type
_entity_poly.pdbx_seq_one_letter_code
_entity_poly.pdbx_strand_id
1 'polypeptide(L)'
;MCERNKLLNSGLPCESIATFWLEIISGCRALEKKLEIAYLGPQGTYSELAARVLFGHMVDLVPCDSLEEVLERGERGESDISLITS
;
A
#
# COMPACT_ATOMS: atom_id res chain seq x y z
N MET A 1 16.33 10.05 7.55
CA MET A 1 17.12 9.47 6.42
C MET A 1 17.31 10.47 5.28
N CYS A 2 16.24 11.11 4.80
CA CYS A 2 16.30 12.17 3.78
C CYS A 2 17.27 13.33 4.15
N GLU A 3 17.24 13.83 5.38
CA GLU A 3 18.19 14.86 5.83
C GLU A 3 19.65 14.38 5.73
N ARG A 4 19.91 13.14 6.16
CA ARG A 4 21.25 12.54 6.06
C ARG A 4 21.67 12.28 4.61
N ASN A 5 20.73 11.99 3.71
CA ASN A 5 20.99 11.86 2.27
C ASN A 5 21.42 13.20 1.65
N LYS A 6 20.74 14.29 2.02
CA LYS A 6 21.12 15.66 1.60
C LYS A 6 22.53 16.02 2.08
N LEU A 7 22.88 15.67 3.32
CA LEU A 7 24.21 15.92 3.88
C LEU A 7 25.33 15.14 3.17
N LEU A 8 25.00 14.01 2.53
CA LEU A 8 25.96 13.17 1.80
C LEU A 8 26.07 13.54 0.31
N ASN A 9 25.40 14.60 -0.16
CA ASN A 9 25.33 15.01 -1.58
C ASN A 9 24.96 13.86 -2.54
N SER A 10 24.21 12.86 -2.06
CA SER A 10 24.10 11.59 -2.78
C SER A 10 23.13 11.58 -3.96
N GLY A 11 22.61 12.74 -4.39
CA GLY A 11 21.77 12.92 -5.59
C GLY A 11 20.42 12.20 -5.60
N LEU A 12 20.17 11.31 -4.63
CA LEU A 12 18.97 10.49 -4.55
C LEU A 12 17.80 11.31 -3.98
N PRO A 13 16.67 11.40 -4.70
CA PRO A 13 15.47 12.05 -4.19
C PRO A 13 14.97 11.36 -2.91
N CYS A 14 14.45 12.15 -1.98
CA CYS A 14 13.93 11.61 -0.72
C CYS A 14 12.72 10.69 -0.91
N GLU A 15 11.93 10.95 -1.95
CA GLU A 15 10.82 10.08 -2.36
C GLU A 15 11.33 8.69 -2.74
N SER A 16 12.41 8.59 -3.53
CA SER A 16 13.00 7.31 -3.91
C SER A 16 13.46 6.51 -2.69
N ILE A 17 14.06 7.18 -1.70
CA ILE A 17 14.46 6.52 -0.44
C ILE A 17 13.23 5.97 0.29
N ALA A 18 12.14 6.74 0.36
CA ALA A 18 10.90 6.30 0.99
C ALA A 18 10.32 5.09 0.25
N THR A 19 10.28 5.13 -1.09
CA THR A 19 9.83 4.01 -1.93
C THR A 19 10.66 2.75 -1.69
N PHE A 20 11.99 2.85 -1.63
CA PHE A 20 12.84 1.68 -1.36
C PHE A 20 12.56 1.05 0.01
N TRP A 21 12.42 1.87 1.05
CA TRP A 21 12.07 1.36 2.36
C TRP A 21 10.68 0.73 2.39
N LEU A 22 9.71 1.36 1.72
CA LEU A 22 8.38 0.81 1.61
C LEU A 22 8.41 -0.58 0.95
N GLU A 23 9.17 -0.75 -0.13
CA GLU A 23 9.30 -2.04 -0.82
C GLU A 23 10.01 -3.09 0.02
N ILE A 24 11.07 -2.72 0.76
CA ILE A 24 11.72 -3.64 1.70
C ILE A 24 10.72 -4.11 2.76
N ILE A 25 9.98 -3.19 3.37
CA ILE A 25 8.98 -3.54 4.40
C ILE A 25 7.85 -4.38 3.77
N SER A 26 7.39 -4.03 2.57
CA SER A 26 6.38 -4.78 1.81
C SER A 26 6.84 -6.22 1.58
N GLY A 27 8.07 -6.40 1.11
CA GLY A 27 8.69 -7.72 0.92
C GLY A 27 8.82 -8.52 2.22
N CYS A 28 9.25 -7.88 3.32
CA CYS A 28 9.31 -8.54 4.63
C CYS A 28 7.93 -9.02 5.09
N ARG A 29 6.88 -8.19 4.96
CA ARG A 29 5.51 -8.58 5.30
C ARG A 29 5.06 -9.77 4.45
N ALA A 30 5.31 -9.74 3.14
CA ALA A 30 4.90 -10.80 2.24
C ALA A 30 5.57 -12.17 2.50
N LEU A 31 6.74 -12.19 3.17
CA LEU A 31 7.36 -13.44 3.63
C LEU A 31 6.59 -14.08 4.79
N GLU A 32 5.99 -13.27 5.66
CA GLU A 32 5.18 -13.74 6.79
C GLU A 32 3.74 -14.04 6.35
N LYS A 33 3.10 -13.07 5.71
CA LYS A 33 1.77 -13.15 5.11
C LYS A 33 1.59 -11.97 4.14
N LYS A 34 1.16 -12.24 2.91
CA LYS A 34 0.69 -11.17 2.02
C LYS A 34 -0.55 -10.51 2.61
N LEU A 35 -0.50 -9.19 2.76
CA LEU A 35 -1.66 -8.43 3.22
C LEU A 35 -2.72 -8.41 2.12
N GLU A 36 -3.96 -8.70 2.49
CA GLU A 36 -5.11 -8.53 1.62
C GLU A 36 -5.77 -7.16 1.86
N ILE A 37 -5.79 -6.32 0.83
CA ILE A 37 -6.29 -4.94 0.90
C ILE A 37 -7.55 -4.82 0.04
N ALA A 38 -8.70 -4.66 0.68
CA ALA A 38 -9.95 -4.32 0.00
C ALA A 38 -9.98 -2.82 -0.32
N TYR A 39 -10.39 -2.47 -1.54
CA TYR A 39 -10.47 -1.07 -1.98
C TYR A 39 -11.61 -0.87 -2.97
N LEU A 40 -12.03 0.39 -3.14
CA LEU A 40 -13.06 0.74 -4.13
C LEU A 40 -12.50 0.59 -5.55
N GLY A 41 -12.99 -0.43 -6.25
CA GLY A 41 -12.60 -0.78 -7.60
C GLY A 41 -13.22 0.13 -8.67
N PRO A 42 -13.03 -0.22 -9.96
CA PRO A 42 -12.28 -1.39 -10.46
C PRO A 42 -10.76 -1.18 -10.40
N GLN A 43 -9.99 -2.06 -11.04
CA GLN A 43 -8.55 -1.86 -11.24
C GLN A 43 -8.29 -0.57 -12.05
N GLY A 44 -7.19 0.12 -11.76
CA GLY A 44 -6.81 1.39 -12.35
C GLY A 44 -7.40 2.63 -11.65
N THR A 45 -8.06 2.48 -10.50
CA THR A 45 -8.58 3.61 -9.72
C THR A 45 -7.52 4.25 -8.85
N TYR A 46 -7.82 5.47 -8.38
CA TYR A 46 -7.00 6.14 -7.37
C TYR A 46 -6.92 5.36 -6.07
N SER A 47 -7.95 4.60 -5.70
CA SER A 47 -7.94 3.75 -4.52
C SER A 47 -6.97 2.57 -4.68
N GLU A 48 -6.84 1.99 -5.88
CA GLU A 48 -5.77 1.01 -6.15
C GLU A 48 -4.39 1.64 -6.00
N LEU A 49 -4.19 2.82 -6.61
CA LEU A 49 -2.92 3.53 -6.54
C LEU A 49 -2.56 3.88 -5.09
N ALA A 50 -3.52 4.36 -4.30
CA ALA A 50 -3.35 4.64 -2.89
C ALA A 50 -2.94 3.39 -2.10
N ALA A 51 -3.54 2.24 -2.38
CA ALA A 51 -3.14 0.98 -1.76
C ALA A 51 -1.66 0.65 -2.04
N ARG A 52 -1.20 0.83 -3.29
CA ARG A 52 0.21 0.60 -3.66
C ARG A 52 1.15 1.60 -2.98
N VAL A 53 0.77 2.87 -2.91
CA VAL A 53 1.58 3.92 -2.27
C VAL A 53 1.70 3.70 -0.75
N LEU A 54 0.67 3.13 -0.12
CA LEU A 54 0.67 2.91 1.33
C LEU A 54 1.31 1.58 1.73
N PHE A 55 1.13 0.52 0.95
CA PHE A 55 1.49 -0.85 1.34
C PHE A 55 2.60 -1.49 0.49
N GLY A 56 3.06 -0.80 -0.56
CA GLY A 56 4.02 -1.32 -1.53
C GLY A 56 3.38 -2.32 -2.50
N HIS A 57 4.22 -2.98 -3.29
CA HIS A 57 3.74 -3.83 -4.39
C HIS A 57 3.44 -5.27 -3.99
N MET A 58 3.92 -5.73 -2.83
CA MET A 58 3.80 -7.12 -2.39
C MET A 58 2.55 -7.34 -1.51
N VAL A 59 1.39 -6.92 -2.01
CA VAL A 59 0.07 -7.09 -1.38
C VAL A 59 -0.93 -7.66 -2.37
N ASP A 60 -1.96 -8.34 -1.86
CA ASP A 60 -3.08 -8.81 -2.68
C ASP A 60 -4.18 -7.75 -2.63
N LEU A 61 -4.47 -7.15 -3.78
CA LEU A 61 -5.46 -6.07 -3.91
C LEU A 61 -6.80 -6.67 -4.34
N VAL A 62 -7.84 -6.42 -3.55
CA VAL A 62 -9.19 -6.91 -3.84
C VAL A 62 -10.09 -5.73 -4.22
N PRO A 63 -10.42 -5.57 -5.51
CA PRO A 63 -11.38 -4.57 -5.95
C PRO A 63 -12.78 -4.94 -5.47
N CYS A 64 -13.47 -3.99 -4.86
CA CYS A 64 -14.88 -4.09 -4.50
C CYS A 64 -15.72 -3.15 -5.37
N ASP A 65 -16.97 -3.51 -5.64
CA ASP A 65 -17.88 -2.75 -6.50
C ASP A 65 -18.53 -1.56 -5.76
N SER A 66 -18.54 -1.58 -4.43
CA SER A 66 -19.06 -0.49 -3.60
C SER A 66 -18.26 -0.28 -2.32
N LEU A 67 -18.46 0.88 -1.68
CA LEU A 67 -17.85 1.19 -0.39
C LEU A 67 -18.39 0.29 0.72
N GLU A 68 -19.68 -0.04 0.67
CA GLU A 68 -20.32 -0.97 1.60
C GLU A 68 -19.62 -2.33 1.56
N GLU A 69 -19.29 -2.84 0.38
CA GLU A 69 -18.56 -4.10 0.24
C GLU A 69 -17.14 -3.99 0.84
N VAL A 70 -16.41 -2.90 0.60
CA VAL A 70 -15.09 -2.67 1.22
C VAL A 70 -15.17 -2.76 2.75
N LEU A 71 -16.20 -2.15 3.34
CA LEU A 71 -16.45 -2.17 4.78
C LEU A 71 -16.83 -3.56 5.28
N GLU A 72 -17.79 -4.22 4.63
CA GLU A 72 -18.26 -5.56 5.02
C GLU A 72 -17.12 -6.59 5.02
N ARG A 73 -16.22 -6.55 4.03
CA ARG A 73 -15.05 -7.44 3.98
C ARG A 73 -14.11 -7.23 5.16
N GLY A 74 -13.92 -5.98 5.58
CA GLY A 74 -13.15 -5.65 6.77
C GLY A 74 -13.80 -6.16 8.05
N GLU A 75 -15.11 -5.96 8.19
CA GLU A 75 -15.87 -6.41 9.37
C GLU A 75 -15.91 -7.94 9.50
N ARG A 76 -15.97 -8.66 8.38
CA ARG A 76 -15.94 -10.13 8.34
C ARG A 76 -14.53 -10.72 8.49
N GLY A 77 -13.49 -9.87 8.48
CA GLY A 77 -12.10 -10.32 8.50
C GLY A 77 -11.67 -11.04 7.22
N GLU A 78 -12.38 -10.79 6.11
CA GLU A 78 -12.05 -11.34 4.80
C GLU A 78 -10.87 -10.61 4.15
N SER A 79 -10.64 -9.36 4.55
CA SER A 79 -9.45 -8.58 4.20
C SER A 79 -8.69 -8.15 5.44
N ASP A 80 -7.37 -8.05 5.35
CA ASP A 80 -6.54 -7.53 6.45
C ASP A 80 -6.76 -6.02 6.66
N ILE A 81 -7.02 -5.29 5.57
CA ILE A 81 -7.24 -3.85 5.59
C ILE A 81 -8.35 -3.48 4.59
N SER A 82 -9.29 -2.65 5.04
CA SER A 82 -10.28 -1.97 4.19
C SER A 82 -9.84 -0.53 3.95
N LEU A 83 -9.42 -0.22 2.72
CA LEU A 83 -8.91 1.10 2.35
C LEU A 83 -10.03 2.00 1.84
N ILE A 84 -10.19 3.16 2.49
CA ILE A 84 -11.18 4.19 2.13
C ILE A 84 -10.42 5.48 1.84
N THR A 85 -10.61 6.02 0.64
CA THR A 85 -9.98 7.27 0.18
C THR A 85 -11.05 8.36 0.07
N SER A 86 -10.83 9.52 0.70
CA SER A 86 -11.69 10.70 0.62
C SER A 86 -11.40 11.57 -0.60
#